data_AF-A0A1H5XAH4-F1
#
_entry.id   AF-A0A1H5XAH4-F1
#
_cell.length_a   1.000
_cell.length_b   1.000
_cell.length_c   1.000
_cell.angle_alpha   90.00
_cell.angle_beta   90.00
_cell.angle_gamma   90.00
#
_symmetry.space_group_name_H-M   'P 1'
#
loop_
_entity.id
_entity.type
_entity.pdbx_description
1 polymer ?
#
loop_
_entity_poly.entity_id
_entity_poly.type
_entity_poly.pdbx_seq_one_letter_code
_entity_poly.pdbx_strand_id
1 'polypeptide(L)'
;MIKKYKHIDLCTPIDKIEFGQGNDIRIHNAFRFYEIETVLDLCKMSRNAFLRIRSCGVRTIRAIEATLADYGLELEMDEKSIEEYQRYHSFVLTDSEWEERRYEIAKEIYLNKFSDFSKESAELALMAADDFIGVLKKHYQNKD
;
A
#
# COMPACT_ATOMS: atom_id res chain seq x y z
N MET A 1 -19.83 5.76 -0.32
CA MET A 1 -18.62 6.30 0.31
C MET A 1 -17.72 5.12 0.71
N ILE A 2 -16.86 4.66 -0.20
CA ILE A 2 -15.80 3.72 0.15
C ILE A 2 -14.66 4.54 0.75
N LYS A 3 -14.20 4.21 1.96
CA LYS A 3 -13.08 4.92 2.60
C LYS A 3 -11.82 4.71 1.74
N LYS A 4 -11.13 5.80 1.37
CA LYS A 4 -9.83 5.74 0.70
C LYS A 4 -8.79 5.28 1.74
N TYR A 5 -8.38 4.02 1.68
CA TYR A 5 -7.36 3.47 2.57
C TYR A 5 -5.97 3.75 2.01
N LYS A 6 -5.01 4.08 2.88
CA LYS A 6 -3.59 4.10 2.50
C LYS A 6 -3.16 2.64 2.31
N HIS A 7 -2.52 2.28 1.21
CA HIS A 7 -1.99 0.92 1.09
C HIS A 7 -0.59 0.86 1.71
N ILE A 8 -0.35 -0.09 2.60
CA ILE A 8 0.96 -0.37 3.20
C ILE A 8 1.43 -1.78 2.84
N ASP A 9 2.74 -1.95 2.61
CA ASP A 9 3.35 -3.27 2.45
C ASP A 9 3.32 -4.01 3.79
N LEU A 10 2.81 -5.26 3.78
CA LEU A 10 2.74 -6.10 4.97
C LEU A 10 4.13 -6.47 5.52
N CYS A 11 5.18 -6.42 4.68
CA CYS A 11 6.57 -6.58 5.10
C CYS A 11 7.16 -5.33 5.79
N THR A 12 6.39 -4.24 5.87
CA THR A 12 6.86 -3.01 6.52
C THR A 12 7.17 -3.29 7.99
N PRO A 13 8.36 -2.87 8.49
CA PRO A 13 8.70 -3.00 9.90
C PRO A 13 7.72 -2.22 10.78
N ILE A 14 7.32 -2.82 11.89
CA ILE A 14 6.33 -2.24 12.80
C ILE A 14 6.81 -0.93 13.43
N ASP A 15 8.14 -0.76 13.56
CA ASP A 15 8.80 0.45 14.06
C ASP A 15 8.56 1.69 13.17
N LYS A 16 8.05 1.51 11.95
CA LYS A 16 7.67 2.61 11.04
C LYS A 16 6.20 3.05 11.18
N ILE A 17 5.41 2.36 12.00
CA ILE A 17 3.99 2.67 12.20
C ILE A 17 3.83 3.55 13.43
N GLU A 18 3.23 4.72 13.26
CA GLU A 18 2.85 5.58 14.38
C GLU A 18 1.42 5.25 14.82
N PHE A 19 1.22 5.00 16.13
CA PHE A 19 -0.09 4.67 16.70
C PHE A 19 -0.74 5.89 17.37
N GLY A 20 -0.07 7.05 17.35
CA GLY A 20 -0.64 8.35 17.68
C GLY A 20 -0.98 8.57 19.16
N GLN A 21 -0.48 7.72 20.07
CA GLN A 21 -0.88 7.74 21.48
C GLN A 21 0.22 8.29 22.43
N GLY A 22 1.30 8.88 21.91
CA GLY A 22 2.45 9.30 22.73
C GLY A 22 3.10 8.15 23.51
N ASN A 23 2.73 6.91 23.16
CA ASN A 23 3.13 5.66 23.82
C ASN A 23 3.82 4.72 22.82
N ASP A 24 4.15 5.20 21.62
CA ASP A 24 4.59 4.39 20.49
C ASP A 24 5.90 3.67 20.83
N ILE A 25 6.85 4.34 21.49
CA ILE A 25 8.08 3.72 22.02
C ILE A 25 7.77 2.51 22.92
N ARG A 26 6.76 2.62 23.79
CA ARG A 26 6.36 1.55 24.70
C ARG A 26 5.68 0.39 23.96
N ILE A 27 4.91 0.71 22.92
CA ILE A 27 4.23 -0.26 22.06
C ILE A 27 5.27 -1.02 21.22
N HIS A 28 6.17 -0.32 20.53
CA HIS A 28 7.25 -0.91 19.74
C HIS A 28 8.17 -1.79 20.57
N ASN A 29 8.60 -1.33 21.76
CA ASN A 29 9.43 -2.15 22.65
C ASN A 29 8.72 -3.43 23.09
N ALA A 30 7.41 -3.37 23.29
CA ALA A 30 6.63 -4.56 23.59
C ALA A 30 6.53 -5.47 22.37
N PHE A 31 6.24 -4.93 21.20
CA PHE A 31 6.15 -5.72 19.97
C PHE A 31 7.46 -6.43 19.65
N ARG A 32 8.60 -5.76 19.81
CA ARG A 32 9.91 -6.39 19.69
C ARG A 32 10.13 -7.53 20.69
N PHE A 33 9.68 -7.38 21.94
CA PHE A 33 9.79 -8.45 22.95
C PHE A 33 8.94 -9.68 22.60
N TYR A 34 7.82 -9.49 21.90
CA TYR A 34 6.92 -10.56 21.46
C TYR A 34 7.17 -10.98 20.01
N GLU A 35 8.31 -10.61 19.42
CA GLU A 35 8.72 -10.98 18.05
C GLU A 35 7.71 -10.53 16.97
N ILE A 36 7.01 -9.43 17.20
CA ILE A 36 6.13 -8.79 16.22
C ILE A 36 6.99 -7.75 15.49
N GLU A 37 7.52 -8.13 14.33
CA GLU A 37 8.49 -7.32 13.61
C GLU A 37 7.87 -6.56 12.43
N THR A 38 6.84 -7.14 11.80
CA THR A 38 6.21 -6.60 10.60
C THR A 38 4.72 -6.29 10.78
N VAL A 39 4.15 -5.50 9.84
CA VAL A 39 2.70 -5.27 9.78
C VAL A 39 1.93 -6.58 9.61
N LEU A 40 2.48 -7.55 8.86
CA LEU A 40 1.90 -8.89 8.70
C LEU A 40 1.74 -9.60 10.06
N ASP A 41 2.79 -9.58 10.88
CA ASP A 41 2.78 -10.21 12.19
C ASP A 41 1.73 -9.57 13.09
N LEU A 42 1.61 -8.24 13.02
CA LEU A 42 0.59 -7.50 13.75
C LEU A 42 -0.83 -7.90 13.31
N CYS A 43 -1.10 -7.99 12.01
CA CYS A 43 -2.42 -8.35 11.48
C CYS A 43 -2.83 -9.79 11.84
N LYS A 44 -1.88 -10.71 11.99
CA LYS A 44 -2.15 -12.11 12.39
C LYS A 44 -2.43 -12.28 13.88
N MET A 45 -2.13 -11.28 14.70
CA MET A 45 -2.32 -11.38 16.14
C MET A 45 -3.79 -11.31 16.56
N SER A 46 -4.12 -12.09 17.59
CA SER A 46 -5.42 -12.00 18.26
C SER A 46 -5.51 -10.87 19.25
N ARG A 47 -6.70 -10.27 19.37
CA ARG A 47 -7.04 -9.28 20.42
C ARG A 47 -6.73 -9.81 21.81
N ASN A 48 -7.00 -11.10 22.02
CA ASN A 48 -6.70 -11.79 23.28
C ASN A 48 -5.19 -11.91 23.53
N ALA A 49 -4.36 -12.04 22.49
CA ALA A 49 -2.92 -12.01 22.63
C ALA A 49 -2.42 -10.61 23.05
N PHE A 50 -2.98 -9.53 22.50
CA PHE A 50 -2.64 -8.17 22.94
C PHE A 50 -2.98 -7.91 24.40
N LEU A 51 -4.12 -8.40 24.91
CA LEU A 51 -4.50 -8.23 26.32
C LEU A 51 -3.55 -8.93 27.29
N ARG A 52 -2.77 -9.92 26.83
CA ARG A 52 -1.72 -10.57 27.62
C ARG A 52 -0.42 -9.77 27.67
N ILE A 53 -0.27 -8.76 26.81
CA ILE A 53 0.90 -7.88 26.78
C ILE A 53 0.70 -6.77 27.80
N ARG A 54 1.60 -6.70 28.80
CA ARG A 54 1.52 -5.76 29.94
C ARG A 54 1.39 -4.27 29.55
N SER A 55 1.87 -3.89 28.37
CA SER A 55 1.82 -2.53 27.82
C SER A 55 0.63 -2.25 26.88
N CYS A 56 -0.14 -3.28 26.51
CA CYS A 56 -1.27 -3.17 25.59
C CYS A 56 -2.60 -3.24 26.34
N GLY A 57 -3.05 -2.09 26.84
CA GLY A 57 -4.40 -1.97 27.40
C GLY A 57 -5.46 -1.81 26.30
N VAL A 58 -6.73 -1.82 26.70
CA VAL A 58 -7.88 -1.63 25.79
C VAL A 58 -7.77 -0.36 24.93
N ARG A 59 -7.23 0.73 25.49
CA ARG A 59 -6.99 1.98 24.73
C ARG A 59 -5.93 1.81 23.64
N THR A 60 -4.84 1.10 23.95
CA THR A 60 -3.77 0.81 23.00
C THR A 60 -4.29 -0.06 21.85
N ILE A 61 -5.07 -1.10 22.16
CA ILE A 61 -5.65 -1.99 21.15
C ILE A 61 -6.53 -1.19 20.19
N ARG A 62 -7.41 -0.32 20.71
CA ARG A 62 -8.25 0.54 19.86
C ARG A 62 -7.45 1.48 18.97
N ALA A 63 -6.31 2.00 19.46
CA ALA A 63 -5.44 2.85 18.65
C ALA A 63 -4.76 2.05 17.52
N ILE A 64 -4.31 0.83 17.82
CA ILE A 64 -3.77 -0.10 16.81
C ILE A 64 -4.83 -0.42 15.75
N GLU A 65 -6.05 -0.79 16.17
CA GLU A 65 -7.15 -1.07 15.25
C GLU A 65 -7.52 0.14 14.39
N ALA A 66 -7.58 1.34 14.97
CA ALA A 66 -7.83 2.57 14.22
C ALA A 66 -6.73 2.83 13.18
N THR A 67 -5.47 2.60 13.56
CA THR A 67 -4.31 2.77 12.67
C THR A 67 -4.35 1.76 11.53
N LEU A 68 -4.62 0.48 11.81
CA LEU A 68 -4.77 -0.55 10.79
C LEU A 68 -5.95 -0.26 9.86
N ALA A 69 -7.07 0.24 10.41
CA ALA A 69 -8.24 0.60 9.62
C ALA A 69 -7.96 1.74 8.64
N ASP A 70 -7.04 2.66 8.94
CA ASP A 70 -6.59 3.68 7.97
C ASP A 70 -5.86 3.05 6.77
N TYR A 71 -5.25 1.88 6.97
CA TYR A 71 -4.63 1.08 5.93
C TYR A 71 -5.57 0.04 5.29
N GLY A 72 -6.82 -0.05 5.75
CA GLY A 72 -7.74 -1.11 5.29
C GLY A 72 -7.37 -2.50 5.82
N LEU A 73 -6.59 -2.55 6.90
CA LEU A 73 -6.17 -3.76 7.59
C LEU A 73 -6.95 -3.96 8.88
N GLU A 74 -6.97 -5.19 9.36
CA GLU A 74 -7.61 -5.57 10.62
C GLU A 74 -6.69 -6.47 11.44
N LEU A 75 -7.00 -6.63 12.73
CA LEU A 75 -6.40 -7.70 13.54
C LEU A 75 -7.11 -9.02 13.24
N GLU A 76 -6.45 -10.14 13.53
CA GLU A 76 -6.98 -11.49 13.30
C GLU A 76 -7.28 -11.79 11.81
N MET A 77 -6.53 -11.19 10.89
CA MET A 77 -6.68 -11.49 9.45
C MET A 77 -6.28 -12.93 9.15
N ASP A 78 -7.13 -13.63 8.40
CA ASP A 78 -6.84 -14.96 7.87
C ASP A 78 -5.94 -14.89 6.62
N GLU A 79 -5.37 -16.04 6.23
CA GLU A 79 -4.48 -16.13 5.05
C GLU A 79 -5.18 -15.62 3.78
N LYS A 80 -6.48 -15.88 3.66
CA LYS A 80 -7.27 -15.44 2.51
C LYS A 80 -7.39 -13.91 2.45
N SER A 81 -7.68 -13.24 3.57
CA SER A 81 -7.78 -11.78 3.63
C SER A 81 -6.42 -11.12 3.40
N ILE A 82 -5.34 -11.75 3.87
CA ILE A 82 -3.96 -11.30 3.62
C ILE A 82 -3.62 -11.40 2.13
N GLU A 83 -3.90 -12.54 1.50
CA GLU A 83 -3.71 -12.71 0.05
C GLU A 83 -4.55 -11.71 -0.74
N GLU A 84 -5.81 -11.51 -0.34
CA GLU A 84 -6.69 -10.55 -0.99
C GLU A 84 -6.13 -9.12 -0.88
N TYR A 85 -5.73 -8.70 0.31
CA TYR A 85 -5.08 -7.41 0.53
C TYR A 85 -3.80 -7.25 -0.32
N GLN A 86 -2.93 -8.28 -0.38
CA GLN A 86 -1.73 -8.27 -1.21
C GLN A 86 -2.02 -8.24 -2.72
N ARG A 87 -3.13 -8.84 -3.16
CA ARG A 87 -3.59 -8.75 -4.56
C ARG A 87 -4.10 -7.35 -4.90
N TYR A 88 -4.64 -6.63 -3.93
CA TYR A 88 -4.96 -5.21 -4.07
C TYR A 88 -3.68 -4.37 -4.00
N HIS A 89 -2.90 -4.37 -5.07
CA HIS A 89 -1.79 -3.42 -5.23
C HIS A 89 -2.27 -2.00 -4.90
N SER A 90 -1.49 -1.29 -4.07
CA SER A 90 -1.56 0.16 -3.91
C SER A 90 -1.98 0.81 -5.22
N PHE A 91 -3.19 1.36 -5.26
CA PHE A 91 -3.64 2.17 -6.40
C PHE A 91 -2.83 3.48 -6.53
N VAL A 92 -1.93 3.75 -5.58
CA VAL A 92 -0.96 4.83 -5.62
C VAL A 92 0.36 4.23 -6.08
N LEU A 93 0.53 4.11 -7.39
CA LEU A 93 1.86 3.93 -7.97
C LEU A 93 2.69 5.17 -7.64
N THR A 94 3.94 4.97 -7.27
CA THR A 94 4.94 6.02 -7.14
C THR A 94 5.16 6.72 -8.48
N ASP A 95 5.72 7.94 -8.47
CA ASP A 95 6.06 8.64 -9.70
C ASP A 95 7.00 7.83 -10.60
N SER A 96 7.91 7.05 -9.99
CA SER A 96 8.83 6.15 -10.72
C SER A 96 8.08 5.02 -11.42
N GLU A 97 7.13 4.37 -10.74
CA GLU A 97 6.33 3.29 -11.32
C GLU A 97 5.37 3.82 -12.40
N TRP A 98 4.85 5.04 -12.23
CA TRP A 98 4.10 5.72 -13.28
C TRP A 98 4.95 6.00 -14.52
N GLU A 99 6.20 6.43 -14.32
CA GLU A 99 7.14 6.71 -15.41
C GLU A 99 7.55 5.44 -16.15
N GLU A 100 7.84 4.35 -15.42
CA GLU A 100 8.15 3.05 -16.02
C GLU A 100 6.97 2.54 -16.86
N ARG A 101 5.75 2.66 -16.32
CA ARG A 101 4.54 2.24 -17.04
C ARG A 101 4.28 3.08 -18.29
N ARG A 102 4.49 4.39 -18.19
CA ARG A 102 4.42 5.33 -19.33
C ARG A 102 5.42 4.94 -20.41
N TYR A 103 6.65 4.59 -20.04
CA TYR A 103 7.68 4.16 -20.97
C TYR A 103 7.33 2.86 -21.69
N GLU A 104 6.86 1.82 -20.98
CA GLU A 104 6.48 0.55 -21.63
C GLU A 104 5.31 0.72 -22.60
N ILE A 105 4.32 1.55 -22.26
CA ILE A 105 3.21 1.89 -23.17
C ILE A 105 3.74 2.62 -24.41
N ALA A 106 4.61 3.62 -24.21
CA ALA A 106 5.19 4.37 -25.33
C ALA A 106 6.00 3.44 -26.25
N LYS A 107 6.80 2.55 -25.69
CA LYS A 107 7.59 1.56 -26.42
C LYS A 107 6.71 0.58 -27.21
N GLU A 108 5.62 0.11 -26.62
CA GLU A 108 4.65 -0.76 -27.31
C GLU A 108 3.96 -0.03 -28.46
N ILE A 109 3.50 1.20 -28.25
CA ILE A 109 2.92 2.04 -29.31
C ILE A 109 3.95 2.27 -30.42
N TYR A 110 5.20 2.54 -30.04
CA TYR A 110 6.26 2.82 -30.97
C TYR A 110 6.51 1.64 -31.90
N LEU A 111 6.74 0.45 -31.33
CA LEU A 111 7.02 -0.77 -32.07
C LEU A 111 5.83 -1.24 -32.93
N ASN A 112 4.59 -0.97 -32.50
CA ASN A 112 3.40 -1.44 -33.21
C ASN A 112 2.89 -0.47 -34.28
N LYS A 113 3.08 0.84 -34.12
CA LYS A 113 2.53 1.86 -35.04
C LYS A 113 3.54 2.43 -36.02
N PHE A 114 4.82 2.41 -35.67
CA PHE A 114 5.85 3.05 -36.48
C PHE A 114 6.85 1.99 -36.95
N SER A 115 7.16 2.04 -38.25
CA SER A 115 8.15 1.17 -38.88
C SER A 115 9.50 1.87 -39.05
N ASP A 116 9.56 3.17 -38.74
CA ASP A 116 10.74 4.01 -38.87
C ASP A 116 11.37 4.30 -37.50
N PHE A 117 12.70 4.33 -37.46
CA PHE A 117 13.46 4.64 -36.24
C PHE A 117 13.65 6.15 -36.03
N SER A 118 12.61 6.94 -36.29
CA SER A 118 12.70 8.41 -36.23
C SER A 118 12.41 8.96 -34.84
N LYS A 119 13.02 10.10 -34.51
CA LYS A 119 12.78 10.82 -33.27
C LYS A 119 11.32 11.28 -33.16
N GLU A 120 10.72 11.67 -34.28
CA GLU A 120 9.34 12.15 -34.37
C GLU A 120 8.35 11.04 -34.02
N SER A 121 8.54 9.82 -34.52
CA SER A 121 7.74 8.65 -34.16
C SER A 121 7.83 8.31 -32.65
N ALA A 122 9.01 8.47 -32.04
CA ALA A 122 9.20 8.24 -30.62
C ALA A 122 8.48 9.30 -29.75
N GLU A 123 8.52 10.57 -30.16
CA GLU A 123 7.79 11.66 -29.50
C GLU A 123 6.27 11.46 -29.57
N LEU A 124 5.75 11.04 -30.74
CA LEU A 124 4.33 10.72 -30.90
C LEU A 124 3.88 9.56 -30.00
N ALA A 125 4.71 8.53 -29.85
CA ALA A 125 4.42 7.39 -28.98
C ALA A 125 4.41 7.78 -27.49
N LEU A 126 5.33 8.65 -27.07
CA LEU A 126 5.35 9.20 -25.70
C LEU A 126 4.11 10.04 -25.40
N MET A 127 3.70 10.94 -26.30
CA MET A 127 2.48 11.73 -26.10
C MET A 127 1.23 10.86 -25.98
N ALA A 128 1.12 9.81 -26.81
CA ALA A 128 0.00 8.88 -26.72
C ALA A 128 0.00 8.09 -25.39
N ALA A 129 1.17 7.75 -24.86
CA ALA A 129 1.30 7.14 -23.55
C ALA A 129 0.91 8.11 -22.42
N ASP A 130 1.28 9.38 -22.52
CA ASP A 130 0.90 10.42 -21.56
C ASP A 130 -0.62 10.57 -21.46
N ASP A 131 -1.31 10.61 -22.61
CA ASP A 131 -2.77 10.66 -22.67
C ASP A 131 -3.40 9.43 -22.03
N PHE A 132 -2.90 8.23 -22.33
CA PHE A 132 -3.41 6.98 -21.77
C PHE A 132 -3.20 6.90 -20.25
N ILE A 133 -2.02 7.27 -19.76
CA ILE A 133 -1.74 7.37 -18.33
C ILE A 133 -2.64 8.42 -17.67
N GLY A 134 -2.90 9.55 -18.35
CA GLY A 134 -3.84 10.57 -17.88
C GLY A 134 -5.26 10.04 -17.71
N VAL A 135 -5.76 9.23 -18.65
CA VAL A 135 -7.07 8.55 -18.56
C VAL A 135 -7.07 7.52 -17.43
N LEU A 136 -6.02 6.70 -17.32
CA LEU A 136 -5.89 5.73 -16.24
C LEU A 136 -5.89 6.41 -14.86
N LYS A 137 -5.07 7.45 -14.67
CA LYS A 137 -5.03 8.24 -13.45
C LYS A 137 -6.40 8.81 -13.10
N LYS A 138 -7.12 9.38 -14.08
CA LYS A 138 -8.50 9.88 -13.88
C LYS A 138 -9.47 8.76 -13.53
N HIS A 139 -9.42 7.62 -14.19
CA HIS A 139 -10.29 6.48 -13.88
C HIS A 139 -10.01 5.91 -12.48
N TYR A 140 -8.75 5.89 -12.06
CA TYR A 140 -8.36 5.52 -10.71
C TYR A 140 -8.73 6.58 -9.65
N GLN A 141 -8.83 7.85 -10.05
CA GLN A 141 -9.26 8.95 -9.18
C GLN A 141 -10.79 9.14 -9.12
N ASN A 142 -11.52 8.79 -10.19
CA ASN A 142 -12.97 9.04 -10.38
C ASN A 142 -13.85 7.80 -10.09
N LYS A 143 -13.30 6.70 -9.61
CA LYS A 143 -14.08 5.58 -9.03
C LYS A 143 -14.56 5.92 -7.62
N ASP A 144 -15.20 7.10 -7.49
CA ASP A 144 -15.84 7.61 -6.28
C ASP A 144 -17.22 6.97 -6.03
#